data_AF-A0A3D4GWK5-F1
#
_entry.id   AF-A0A3D4GWK5-F1
#
_cell.length_a   1.000
_cell.length_b   1.000
_cell.length_c   1.000
_cell.angle_alpha   90.00
_cell.angle_beta   90.00
_cell.angle_gamma   90.00
#
_symmetry.space_group_name_H-M   'P 1'
#
loop_
_entity.id
_entity.type
_entity.pdbx_description
1 polymer ?
#
loop_
_entity_poly.entity_id
_entity_poly.type
_entity_poly.pdbx_seq_one_letter_code
_entity_poly.pdbx_strand_id
1 'polypeptide(L)'
;MSEEMDTSYQRVQTSGTFTPAVIEDIQVKSELGRYRIRGFGTLRQRNWATFDDLTFIPCSLTRIPLEGYREKCSTKTVLGNRYAEKPIELDIPIMITGMSW
;
A
#
# COMPACT_ATOMS: atom_id res chain seq x y z
N MET A 1 6.25 -30.80 43.21
CA MET A 1 7.14 -30.05 42.30
C MET A 1 6.35 -29.81 41.03
N SER A 2 5.54 -28.77 41.06
CA SER A 2 4.74 -28.32 39.92
C SER A 2 5.46 -27.08 39.43
N GLU A 3 6.14 -27.18 38.30
CA GLU A 3 6.75 -26.02 37.65
C GLU A 3 5.61 -25.11 37.19
N GLU A 4 5.41 -23.99 37.89
CA GLU A 4 4.59 -22.89 37.41
C GLU A 4 5.28 -22.32 36.17
N MET A 5 4.77 -22.67 35.00
CA MET A 5 5.15 -22.05 33.74
C MET A 5 4.78 -20.56 33.80
N ASP A 6 5.81 -19.72 33.96
CA ASP A 6 5.72 -18.27 33.93
C ASP A 6 5.02 -17.83 32.64
N THR A 7 3.76 -17.41 32.78
CA THR A 7 2.88 -17.04 31.66
C THR A 7 3.06 -15.56 31.30
N SER A 8 4.27 -15.01 31.45
CA SER A 8 4.57 -13.65 31.02
C SER A 8 4.84 -13.61 29.51
N TYR A 9 3.87 -14.01 28.69
CA TYR A 9 3.86 -13.61 27.28
C TYR A 9 3.70 -12.08 27.27
N GLN A 10 4.80 -11.36 27.08
CA GLN A 10 4.74 -9.93 26.78
C GLN A 10 3.78 -9.75 25.60
N ARG A 11 2.61 -9.17 25.86
CA ARG A 11 1.69 -8.77 24.80
C ARG A 11 2.42 -7.76 23.93
N VAL A 12 2.81 -8.20 22.73
CA VAL A 12 3.40 -7.32 21.73
C VAL A 12 2.38 -6.22 21.44
N GLN A 13 2.77 -4.97 21.67
CA GLN A 13 1.92 -3.83 21.40
C GLN A 13 1.64 -3.77 19.90
N THR A 14 0.37 -3.66 19.53
CA THR A 14 -0.02 -3.60 18.12
C THR A 14 0.17 -2.19 17.57
N SER A 15 0.63 -2.09 16.32
CA SER A 15 0.68 -0.80 15.63
C SER A 15 -0.75 -0.34 15.31
N GLY A 16 -1.04 0.94 15.53
CA GLY A 16 -2.30 1.56 15.10
C GLY A 16 -2.46 1.65 13.58
N THR A 17 -1.37 1.46 12.82
CA THR A 17 -1.35 1.45 11.35
C THR A 17 -1.20 0.03 10.80
N PHE A 18 -0.19 -0.69 11.28
CA PHE A 18 0.10 -2.06 10.87
C PHE A 18 -0.53 -3.05 11.86
N THR A 19 -1.86 -3.04 11.90
CA THR A 19 -2.61 -4.04 12.68
C THR A 19 -2.39 -5.45 12.10
N PRO A 20 -2.62 -6.52 12.88
CA PRO A 20 -2.48 -7.90 12.38
C PRO A 20 -3.27 -8.15 11.08
N ALA A 21 -4.47 -7.60 10.95
CA ALA A 21 -5.29 -7.73 9.74
C ALA A 21 -4.70 -6.98 8.52
N VAL A 22 -4.02 -5.84 8.74
CA VAL A 22 -3.31 -5.12 7.67
C VAL A 22 -2.08 -5.90 7.23
N ILE A 23 -1.34 -6.48 8.18
CA ILE A 23 -0.16 -7.30 7.88
C ILE A 23 -0.56 -8.55 7.09
N GLU A 24 -1.63 -9.24 7.50
CA GLU A 24 -2.20 -10.37 6.75
C GLU A 24 -2.56 -9.96 5.32
N ASP A 25 -3.23 -8.82 5.14
CA ASP A 25 -3.60 -8.33 3.80
C ASP A 25 -2.38 -7.97 2.94
N ILE A 26 -1.31 -7.44 3.54
CA ILE A 26 -0.03 -7.20 2.84
C ILE A 26 0.58 -8.53 2.37
N GLN A 27 0.63 -9.53 3.25
CA GLN A 27 1.17 -10.86 2.93
C GLN A 27 0.39 -11.51 1.80
N VAL A 28 -0.94 -11.53 1.90
CA VAL A 28 -1.81 -12.07 0.84
C VAL A 28 -1.62 -11.34 -0.48
N LYS A 29 -1.53 -10.00 -0.49
CA LYS A 29 -1.26 -9.23 -1.72
C LYS A 29 0.10 -9.55 -2.34
N SER A 30 1.11 -9.80 -1.50
CA SER A 30 2.45 -10.18 -1.97
C SER A 30 2.47 -11.54 -2.64
N GLU A 31 1.69 -12.51 -2.14
CA GLU A 31 1.54 -13.83 -2.75
C GLU A 31 0.69 -13.81 -4.02
N LEU A 32 -0.40 -13.02 -4.03
CA LEU A 32 -1.30 -12.93 -5.18
C LEU A 32 -0.73 -12.10 -6.34
N GLY A 33 0.19 -11.18 -6.07
CA GLY A 33 0.69 -10.21 -7.05
C GLY A 33 -0.35 -9.18 -7.51
N ARG A 34 -1.50 -9.07 -6.81
CA ARG A 34 -2.58 -8.11 -7.09
C ARG A 34 -3.34 -7.76 -5.82
N TYR A 35 -4.16 -6.70 -5.89
CA TYR A 35 -5.05 -6.33 -4.79
C TYR A 35 -6.13 -7.39 -4.55
N ARG A 36 -6.58 -7.50 -3.29
CA ARG A 36 -7.68 -8.39 -2.90
C ARG A 36 -9.02 -7.74 -3.22
N ILE A 37 -9.87 -8.44 -3.96
CA ILE A 37 -11.25 -8.03 -4.22
C ILE A 37 -12.08 -8.33 -2.96
N ARG A 38 -12.77 -7.33 -2.42
CA ARG A 38 -13.62 -7.45 -1.23
C ARG A 38 -14.89 -6.63 -1.40
N GLY A 39 -15.96 -7.07 -0.75
CA GLY A 39 -17.19 -6.29 -0.59
C GLY A 39 -17.08 -5.32 0.59
N PHE A 40 -18.08 -4.45 0.70
CA PHE A 40 -18.14 -3.29 1.62
C PHE A 40 -17.16 -2.16 1.26
N GLY A 41 -17.59 -0.93 1.54
CA GLY A 41 -16.77 0.27 1.36
C GLY A 41 -15.72 0.42 2.45
N THR A 42 -15.19 1.63 2.63
CA THR A 42 -14.20 1.99 3.66
C THR A 42 -14.82 1.99 5.07
N LEU A 43 -15.26 0.82 5.53
CA LEU A 43 -15.72 0.58 6.89
C LEU A 43 -14.49 0.37 7.76
N ARG A 44 -13.94 1.47 8.28
CA ARG A 44 -12.83 1.45 9.23
C ARG A 44 -13.10 2.37 10.39
N GLN A 45 -12.51 2.04 11.53
CA GLN A 45 -12.43 2.98 12.63
C GLN A 45 -11.39 4.06 12.28
N ARG A 46 -11.81 5.32 12.30
CA ARG A 46 -10.95 6.44 11.92
C ARG A 46 -10.20 6.94 13.15
N ASN A 47 -8.97 6.44 13.32
CA ASN A 47 -8.15 6.76 14.49
C ASN A 47 -7.14 7.90 14.24
N TRP A 48 -6.70 8.07 12.99
CA TRP A 48 -5.73 9.07 12.54
C TRP A 48 -6.00 9.43 11.07
N ALA A 49 -5.46 10.55 10.59
CA ALA A 49 -5.56 10.94 9.18
C ALA A 49 -4.59 10.11 8.33
N THR A 50 -5.10 9.42 7.31
CA THR A 50 -4.35 8.45 6.51
C THR A 50 -4.58 8.69 5.02
N PHE A 51 -3.80 8.05 4.14
CA PHE A 51 -4.08 8.07 2.70
C PHE A 51 -5.43 7.43 2.32
N ASP A 52 -6.01 6.61 3.19
CA ASP A 52 -7.34 6.02 3.00
C ASP A 52 -8.47 7.05 3.12
N ASP A 53 -8.17 8.24 3.64
CA ASP A 53 -9.11 9.37 3.69
C ASP A 53 -9.19 10.12 2.36
N LEU A 54 -8.30 9.82 1.40
CA LEU A 54 -8.33 10.41 0.07
C LEU A 54 -9.38 9.71 -0.80
N THR A 55 -10.24 10.50 -1.44
CA THR A 55 -11.17 10.01 -2.46
C THR A 55 -10.67 10.38 -3.83
N PHE A 56 -10.39 9.37 -4.67
CA PHE A 56 -10.05 9.58 -6.07
C PHE A 56 -11.32 9.83 -6.88
N ILE A 57 -11.35 10.95 -7.60
CA ILE A 57 -12.50 11.33 -8.44
C ILE A 57 -12.31 10.70 -9.83
N PRO A 58 -13.17 9.75 -10.24
CA PRO A 58 -13.06 9.15 -11.56
C PRO A 58 -13.50 10.13 -12.65
N CYS A 59 -13.08 9.87 -13.89
CA CYS A 59 -13.67 10.54 -15.05
C CYS A 59 -15.16 10.18 -15.13
N SER A 60 -16.00 11.16 -15.50
CA SER A 60 -17.45 10.99 -15.59
C SER A 60 -17.99 11.40 -16.96
N LEU A 61 -18.67 12.55 -17.05
CA LEU A 61 -19.42 12.93 -18.26
C LEU A 61 -18.55 13.43 -19.41
N THR A 62 -17.48 14.15 -19.09
CA THR A 62 -16.69 14.87 -20.10
C THR A 62 -15.60 14.01 -20.74
N ARG A 63 -15.19 12.93 -20.09
CA ARG A 63 -14.17 12.00 -20.58
C ARG A 63 -14.49 10.56 -20.20
N ILE A 64 -14.24 9.66 -21.14
CA ILE A 64 -14.39 8.22 -20.96
C ILE A 64 -13.14 7.71 -20.21
N PRO A 65 -13.30 6.90 -19.15
CA PRO A 65 -12.17 6.28 -18.46
C PRO A 65 -11.46 5.29 -19.38
N LEU A 66 -10.13 5.23 -19.27
CA LEU A 66 -9.34 4.23 -19.98
C LEU A 66 -9.62 2.84 -19.43
N GLU A 67 -9.70 1.85 -20.31
CA GLU A 67 -9.90 0.46 -19.93
C GLU A 67 -8.56 -0.22 -19.64
N GLY A 68 -8.29 -0.53 -18.38
CA GLY A 68 -6.97 -1.00 -17.91
C GLY A 68 -6.47 -2.30 -18.52
N TYR A 69 -7.34 -3.14 -19.10
CA TYR A 69 -6.93 -4.37 -19.79
C TYR A 69 -6.73 -4.19 -21.30
N ARG A 70 -7.32 -3.15 -21.90
CA ARG A 70 -7.30 -2.93 -23.35
C ARG A 70 -6.33 -1.84 -23.76
N GLU A 71 -6.13 -0.87 -22.88
CA GLU A 71 -5.36 0.34 -23.15
C GLU A 71 -4.12 0.39 -22.28
N LYS A 72 -3.00 0.82 -22.86
CA LYS A 72 -1.73 0.93 -22.14
C LYS A 72 -1.66 2.26 -21.41
N CYS A 73 -1.47 2.21 -20.09
CA CYS A 73 -1.09 3.38 -19.28
C CYS A 73 0.42 3.37 -19.02
N SER A 74 1.11 4.49 -19.27
CA SER A 74 2.53 4.61 -18.99
C SER A 74 2.76 4.95 -17.51
N THR A 75 3.59 4.15 -16.84
CA THR A 75 4.05 4.39 -15.45
C THR A 75 5.43 5.02 -15.38
N LYS A 76 6.03 5.35 -16.54
CA LYS A 76 7.37 5.93 -16.61
C LYS A 76 7.44 7.20 -15.75
N THR A 77 8.40 7.24 -14.85
CA THR A 77 8.59 8.32 -13.89
C THR A 77 9.97 8.91 -14.08
N VAL A 78 10.06 10.24 -14.24
CA VAL A 78 11.33 10.95 -14.41
C VAL A 78 11.54 11.89 -13.23
N LEU A 79 12.56 11.60 -12.42
CA LEU A 79 12.93 12.41 -11.26
C LEU A 79 14.00 13.42 -11.65
N GLY A 80 13.80 14.69 -11.29
CA GLY A 80 14.76 15.77 -11.57
C GLY A 80 14.61 16.44 -12.94
N ASN A 81 13.59 16.10 -13.74
CA ASN A 81 13.38 16.61 -15.10
C ASN A 81 13.41 18.16 -15.24
N ARG A 82 13.11 18.90 -14.16
CA ARG A 82 13.06 20.36 -14.19
C ARG A 82 14.44 21.04 -14.11
N TYR A 83 15.40 20.45 -13.38
CA TYR A 83 16.66 21.13 -13.03
C TYR A 83 17.92 20.24 -13.08
N ALA A 84 17.78 18.91 -13.14
CA ALA A 84 18.92 18.01 -13.14
C ALA A 84 19.53 17.92 -14.55
N GLU A 85 20.86 18.03 -14.64
CA GLU A 85 21.59 17.81 -15.89
C GLU A 85 21.44 16.37 -16.41
N LYS A 86 21.34 15.40 -15.48
CA LYS A 86 21.08 13.99 -15.76
C LYS A 86 19.91 13.48 -14.90
N PRO A 87 18.65 13.62 -15.38
CA PRO A 87 17.47 13.11 -14.68
C PRO A 87 17.50 11.59 -14.53
N ILE A 88 16.87 11.09 -13.47
CA ILE A 88 16.72 9.64 -13.24
C ILE A 88 15.43 9.18 -13.91
N GLU A 89 15.54 8.24 -14.83
CA GLU A 89 14.40 7.62 -15.49
C GLU A 89 14.08 6.27 -14.85
N LEU A 90 12.82 6.08 -14.45
CA LEU A 90 12.29 4.87 -13.86
C LEU A 90 11.12 4.36 -14.72
N ASP A 91 11.01 3.05 -14.88
CA ASP A 91 9.88 2.45 -15.61
C ASP A 91 8.56 2.51 -14.83
N ILE A 92 8.64 2.50 -13.49
CA ILE A 92 7.50 2.57 -12.56
C ILE A 92 7.80 3.51 -11.39
N PRO A 93 6.78 4.12 -10.73
CA PRO A 93 6.96 5.02 -9.60
C PRO A 93 7.19 4.29 -8.26
N ILE A 94 7.83 3.11 -8.28
CA ILE A 94 8.07 2.27 -7.10
C ILE A 94 9.53 1.80 -7.13
N MET A 95 10.24 1.98 -6.03
CA MET A 95 11.62 1.49 -5.86
C MET A 95 11.71 0.66 -4.58
N ILE A 96 12.31 -0.53 -4.68
CA ILE A 96 12.69 -1.34 -3.52
C ILE A 96 14.14 -1.01 -3.19
N THR A 97 14.35 -0.21 -2.15
CA THR A 97 15.69 0.18 -1.71
C THR A 97 16.29 -0.92 -0.85
N GLY A 98 17.59 -1.18 -0.99
CA GLY A 98 18.31 -2.00 -0.02
C GLY A 98 18.24 -1.33 1.35
N MET A 99 17.62 -1.99 2.32
CA MET A 99 17.68 -1.56 3.72
C MET A 99 19.11 -1.83 4.21
N SER A 100 19.85 -0.78 4.58
CA SER A 100 21.13 -0.97 5.27
C SER A 100 20.86 -1.49 6.67
N TRP A 101 21.69 -2.45 7.11
CA TRP A 101 21.69 -2.97 8.47
C TRP A 101 22.14 -1.89 9.48
#